data_AF-A0A5J4R114-F1
#
_entry.id   AF-A0A5J4R114-F1
#
_cell.length_a   1.000
_cell.length_b   1.000
_cell.length_c   1.000
_cell.angle_alpha   90.00
_cell.angle_beta   90.00
_cell.angle_gamma   90.00
#
_symmetry.space_group_name_H-M   'P 1'
#
loop_
_entity.id
_entity.type
_entity.pdbx_description
1 polymer ?
#
loop_
_entity_poly.entity_id
_entity_poly.type
_entity_poly.pdbx_seq_one_letter_code
_entity_poly.pdbx_strand_id
1 'polypeptide(L)' 'SVEDPDRYSTYFMKIDNVKFRQKVVPGDTLIFRVELLTPIRRGIATMKGYAFVGEKLVCESEFMAQVIKNK' A
#
# COMPACT_ATOMS: atom_id res chain seq x y z
N SER A 1 12.06 1.80 -10.62
CA SER A 1 11.88 3.07 -9.88
C SER A 1 11.48 4.15 -10.87
N VAL A 2 10.74 5.17 -10.44
CA VAL A 2 10.41 6.34 -11.28
C VAL A 2 11.58 7.34 -11.21
N GLU A 3 11.93 8.00 -12.32
CA GLU A 3 12.90 9.11 -12.32
C GLU A 3 12.30 10.32 -11.57
N ASP A 4 13.10 10.97 -10.72
CA ASP A 4 12.71 12.12 -9.89
C ASP A 4 11.43 11.89 -9.06
N PRO A 5 11.43 10.99 -8.05
CA PRO A 5 10.25 10.66 -7.26
C PRO A 5 9.59 11.88 -6.61
N ASP A 6 10.37 12.90 -6.23
CA ASP A 6 9.88 14.14 -5.61
C ASP A 6 8.98 14.99 -6.55
N ARG A 7 9.02 14.72 -7.86
CA ARG A 7 8.16 15.38 -8.85
C ARG A 7 6.77 14.75 -8.94
N TYR A 8 6.51 13.68 -8.19
CA TYR A 8 5.25 12.95 -8.24
C TYR A 8 4.65 12.77 -6.84
N SER A 9 3.33 12.85 -6.76
CA SER A 9 2.54 12.48 -5.60
C SER A 9 1.75 11.21 -5.88
N THR A 10 1.60 10.35 -4.88
CA THR A 10 0.79 9.12 -4.97
C THR A 10 -0.43 9.26 -4.09
N TYR A 11 -1.62 9.18 -4.68
CA TYR A 11 -2.89 9.34 -3.98
C TYR A 11 -3.69 8.03 -4.01
N PHE A 12 -4.22 7.61 -2.86
CA PHE A 12 -5.16 6.50 -2.83
C PHE A 12 -6.46 6.89 -3.54
N MET A 13 -6.88 6.03 -4.47
CA MET A 13 -8.17 6.14 -5.15
C MET A 13 -9.23 5.28 -4.48
N LYS A 14 -8.83 4.09 -4.02
CA LYS A 14 -9.72 3.08 -3.47
C LYS A 14 -9.00 2.23 -2.45
N ILE A 15 -9.69 1.85 -1.38
CA ILE A 15 -9.23 0.87 -0.40
C ILE A 15 -10.41 -0.08 -0.12
N ASP A 16 -10.23 -1.35 -0.44
CA ASP A 16 -11.23 -2.41 -0.39
C ASP A 16 -10.72 -3.62 0.39
N ASN A 17 -11.64 -4.53 0.71
CA ASN A 17 -11.35 -5.84 1.31
C ASN A 17 -10.46 -5.74 2.56
N VAL A 18 -10.58 -4.62 3.30
CA VAL A 18 -9.78 -4.33 4.49
C VAL A 18 -10.24 -5.21 5.64
N LYS A 19 -9.30 -5.88 6.29
CA LYS A 19 -9.56 -6.57 7.56
C LYS A 19 -8.49 -6.23 8.57
N PHE A 20 -8.92 -5.60 9.65
CA PHE A 20 -8.12 -5.42 10.86
C PHE A 20 -8.30 -6.63 11.76
N ARG A 21 -7.22 -7.37 11.98
CA ARG A 21 -7.25 -8.67 12.66
C ARG A 21 -6.83 -8.55 14.13
N GLN A 22 -5.81 -7.73 14.40
CA GLN A 22 -5.26 -7.55 15.74
C GLN A 22 -4.89 -6.09 15.94
N LYS A 23 -5.08 -5.60 17.17
CA LYS A 23 -4.65 -4.26 17.57
C LYS A 23 -3.13 -4.20 17.63
N VAL A 24 -2.57 -3.18 16.98
CA VAL A 24 -1.13 -2.85 17.02
C VAL A 24 -0.92 -1.78 18.10
N VAL A 25 0.17 -1.86 18.84
CA VAL A 25 0.48 -0.96 19.97
C VAL A 25 1.90 -0.38 19.85
N PRO A 26 2.23 0.71 20.58
CA PRO A 26 3.59 1.23 20.61
C PRO A 26 4.61 0.16 20.99
N GLY A 27 5.72 0.09 20.27
CA GLY A 27 6.74 -0.95 20.40
C GLY A 27 6.64 -2.05 19.35
N ASP A 28 5.47 -2.23 18.71
CA ASP A 28 5.33 -3.15 17.59
C ASP A 28 6.08 -2.64 16.35
N THR A 29 6.75 -3.57 15.65
CA THR A 29 7.31 -3.30 14.31
C THR A 29 6.37 -3.86 13.25
N LEU A 30 5.82 -2.97 12.42
CA LEU A 30 5.00 -3.36 11.28
C LEU A 30 5.86 -3.70 10.07
N ILE A 31 5.65 -4.89 9.53
CA ILE A 31 6.22 -5.32 8.26
C ILE A 31 5.11 -5.30 7.22
N PHE A 32 5.21 -4.38 6.26
CA PHE A 32 4.30 -4.33 5.12
C PHE A 32 4.85 -5.18 3.97
N ARG A 33 4.03 -6.12 3.50
CA ARG A 33 4.25 -6.85 2.25
C ARG A 33 3.20 -6.40 1.26
N VAL A 34 3.63 -5.72 0.21
CA VAL A 34 2.73 -5.15 -0.80
C VAL A 34 3.15 -5.65 -2.16
N GLU A 35 2.19 -6.17 -2.91
CA GLU A 35 2.40 -6.73 -4.24
C GLU A 35 1.47 -6.04 -5.24
N LEU A 36 1.99 -5.78 -6.44
CA LEU A 36 1.18 -5.34 -7.57
C LEU A 36 0.34 -6.52 -8.05
N LEU A 37 -0.98 -6.34 -8.11
CA LEU A 37 -1.89 -7.32 -8.69
C LEU A 37 -1.86 -7.29 -10.22
N THR A 38 -1.54 -6.13 -10.79
CA THR A 38 -1.39 -5.93 -12.23
C THR A 38 -0.25 -4.95 -12.51
N PRO A 39 0.37 -4.99 -13.71
CA PRO A 39 1.33 -3.97 -14.10
C PRO A 39 0.71 -2.57 -14.05
N ILE A 40 1.48 -1.58 -13.61
CA ILE A 40 1.03 -0.18 -13.54
C ILE A 40 0.63 0.30 -14.93
N ARG A 41 -0.57 0.88 -15.05
CA ARG A 41 -1.09 1.44 -16.32
C ARG A 41 -1.65 2.82 -16.08
N ARG A 42 -1.29 3.79 -16.92
CA ARG A 42 -1.74 5.20 -16.82
C ARG A 42 -1.50 5.81 -15.42
N GLY A 43 -0.40 5.42 -14.79
CA GLY A 43 -0.06 5.84 -13.42
C GLY A 43 -0.89 5.19 -12.31
N ILE A 44 -1.76 4.23 -12.61
CA ILE A 44 -2.58 3.53 -11.62
C ILE A 44 -1.89 2.23 -11.21
N ALA A 45 -1.67 2.08 -9.91
CA ALA A 45 -1.17 0.88 -9.27
C ALA A 45 -2.31 0.20 -8.49
N THR A 46 -2.63 -1.04 -8.85
CA THR A 46 -3.57 -1.89 -8.10
C THR A 46 -2.76 -2.90 -7.30
N MET A 47 -2.95 -2.93 -5.99
CA MET A 47 -2.08 -3.64 -5.06
C MET A 47 -2.88 -4.44 -4.04
N LYS A 48 -2.25 -5.50 -3.54
CA LYS A 48 -2.67 -6.21 -2.33
C LYS A 48 -1.60 -6.05 -1.27
N GLY A 49 -2.02 -5.70 -0.06
CA GLY A 49 -1.14 -5.45 1.07
C GLY A 49 -1.48 -6.31 2.26
N TYR A 50 -0.44 -6.81 2.92
CA TYR A 50 -0.50 -7.50 4.20
C TYR A 50 0.43 -6.77 5.17
N ALA A 51 -0.02 -6.57 6.40
CA ALA A 51 0.78 -6.02 7.47
C ALA A 51 0.96 -7.08 8.57
N PHE A 52 2.19 -7.24 9.04
CA PHE A 52 2.55 -8.22 10.07
C PHE A 52 3.23 -7.56 11.27
N VAL A 53 3.05 -8.16 12.45
CA VAL A 53 3.90 -7.93 13.64
C VAL A 53 4.54 -9.27 13.99
N GLY A 54 5.86 -9.38 13.80
CA GLY A 54 6.54 -10.68 13.74
C GLY A 54 5.95 -11.54 12.62
N GLU A 55 5.45 -12.73 12.96
CA GLU A 55 4.78 -13.65 12.02
C GLU A 55 3.26 -13.49 11.97
N LYS A 56 2.68 -12.63 12.82
CA LYS A 56 1.23 -12.48 12.94
C LYS A 56 0.70 -11.48 11.93
N LEU A 57 -0.24 -11.90 11.09
CA LEU A 57 -0.99 -11.02 10.20
C LEU A 57 -1.93 -10.12 11.01
N VAL A 58 -1.69 -8.80 10.99
CA VAL A 58 -2.47 -7.80 11.74
C VAL A 58 -3.44 -7.02 10.86
N CYS A 59 -3.15 -6.85 9.58
CA CYS A 59 -4.04 -6.21 8.61
C CYS A 59 -3.87 -6.81 7.21
N GLU A 60 -4.95 -6.92 6.45
CA GLU A 60 -4.92 -7.18 5.00
C GLU A 60 -5.82 -6.19 4.27
N SER A 61 -5.48 -5.84 3.03
CA SER A 61 -6.29 -4.96 2.18
C SER A 61 -5.94 -5.09 0.69
N GLU A 62 -6.85 -4.65 -0.16
CA GLU A 62 -6.59 -4.37 -1.57
C GLU A 62 -6.81 -2.89 -1.82
N PHE A 63 -5.91 -2.22 -2.53
CA PHE A 63 -6.00 -0.78 -2.73
C PHE A 63 -5.47 -0.36 -4.10
N MET A 64 -6.01 0.77 -4.57
CA MET A 64 -5.60 1.42 -5.79
C MET A 64 -5.01 2.79 -5.47
N ALA A 65 -3.90 3.12 -6.10
CA ALA A 65 -3.28 4.42 -5.99
C ALA A 65 -2.91 4.98 -7.37
N GLN A 66 -2.97 6.30 -7.52
CA GLN A 66 -2.58 7.01 -8.72
C GLN A 66 -1.33 7.86 -8.46
N VAL A 67 -0.33 7.69 -9.31
CA VAL A 67 0.87 8.53 -9.36
C VAL A 67 0.61 9.72 -10.29
N ILE A 68 0.67 10.93 -9.75
CA ILE A 68 0.36 12.19 -10.45
C ILE A 68 1.57 13.12 -10.36
N LYS A 69 1.91 13.79 -11.46
CA LYS A 69 2.98 14.79 -11.48
C LYS A 69 2.55 16.02 -10.68
N ASN A 70 3.42 16.51 -9.80
CA ASN A 70 3.22 17.75 -9.07
C ASN A 70 3.14 18.94 -10.05
N LYS A 71 2.35 19.96 -9.70
CA LYS A 71 2.27 21.21 -10.47
C LYS A 71 3.55 22.03 -10.33
#